data_AF-A0A7S1SFX4-F1
#
_entry.id   AF-A0A7S1SFX4-F1
#
_cell.length_a   1.000
_cell.length_b   1.000
_cell.length_c   1.000
_cell.angle_alpha   90.00
_cell.angle_beta   90.00
_cell.angle_gamma   90.00
#
_symmetry.space_group_name_H-M   'P 1'
#
loop_
_entity.id
_entity.type
_entity.pdbx_description
1 polymer ?
#
loop_
_entity_poly.entity_id
_entity_poly.type
_entity_poly.pdbx_seq_one_letter_code
_entity_poly.pdbx_strand_id
1 'polypeptide(L)'
;GAPLEDALAQVLRESRARLELPPARELAGGSGGFRLSPGVFGDRHMRLRARAYPYTPACGSRHGSDVLECRLADSEEIVGFMAMRDSYADDLSVDPRFQGRGVAKALACGVARQLLRRGRRFMALD
;
A
#
# COMPACT_ATOMS: atom_id res chain seq x y z
N GLY A 1 7.64 -40.73 -1.84
CA GLY A 1 8.55 -39.59 -1.77
C GLY A 1 8.57 -39.11 -0.34
N ALA A 2 9.63 -38.44 0.08
CA ALA A 2 9.65 -37.84 1.40
C ALA A 2 8.55 -36.75 1.47
N PRO A 3 7.82 -36.60 2.59
CA PRO A 3 6.73 -35.62 2.71
C PRO A 3 7.14 -34.17 2.35
N LEU A 4 8.43 -33.85 2.52
CA LEU A 4 9.02 -32.58 2.15
C LEU A 4 9.12 -32.38 0.62
N GLU A 5 9.38 -33.44 -0.14
CA GLU A 5 9.47 -33.38 -1.61
C GLU A 5 8.10 -33.09 -2.21
N ASP A 6 7.05 -33.72 -1.68
CA ASP A 6 5.68 -33.51 -2.11
C ASP A 6 5.17 -32.10 -1.75
N ALA A 7 5.51 -31.61 -0.54
CA ALA A 7 5.22 -30.25 -0.10
C ALA A 7 5.96 -29.20 -0.95
N LEU A 8 7.25 -29.42 -1.24
CA LEU A 8 8.04 -28.53 -2.09
C LEU A 8 7.48 -28.49 -3.51
N ALA A 9 7.13 -29.65 -4.07
CA ALA A 9 6.52 -29.74 -5.39
C ALA A 9 5.16 -28.99 -5.44
N GLN A 10 4.38 -29.04 -4.36
CA GLN A 10 3.14 -28.27 -4.25
C GLN A 10 3.39 -26.75 -4.24
N VAL A 11 4.31 -26.27 -3.42
CA VAL A 11 4.65 -24.84 -3.35
C VAL A 11 5.17 -24.32 -4.69
N LEU A 12 5.98 -25.12 -5.40
CA LEU A 12 6.49 -24.77 -6.73
C LEU A 12 5.37 -24.69 -7.78
N ARG A 13 4.40 -25.62 -7.76
CA ARG A 13 3.22 -25.57 -8.64
C ARG A 13 2.37 -24.33 -8.38
N GLU A 14 2.09 -24.03 -7.11
CA GLU A 14 1.31 -22.84 -6.74
C GLU A 14 2.02 -21.53 -7.09
N SER A 15 3.34 -21.47 -6.89
CA SER A 15 4.15 -20.30 -7.24
C SER A 15 4.18 -20.07 -8.75
N ARG A 16 4.33 -21.15 -9.54
CA ARG A 16 4.29 -21.08 -10.99
C ARG A 16 2.92 -20.64 -11.51
N ALA A 17 1.83 -21.18 -10.95
CA ALA A 17 0.47 -20.75 -11.29
C ALA A 17 0.25 -19.26 -10.99
N ARG A 18 0.81 -18.73 -9.88
CA ARG A 18 0.74 -17.29 -9.54
C ARG A 18 1.55 -16.40 -10.47
N LEU A 19 2.65 -16.90 -11.03
CA LEU A 19 3.48 -16.19 -12.00
C LEU A 19 2.92 -16.22 -13.42
N GLU A 20 2.18 -17.28 -13.76
CA GLU A 20 1.49 -17.46 -15.05
C GLU A 20 0.14 -16.74 -15.11
N LEU A 21 -0.40 -16.29 -13.96
CA LEU A 21 -1.50 -15.32 -13.96
C LEU A 21 -1.01 -14.04 -14.65
N PRO A 22 -1.74 -13.53 -15.66
CA PRO A 22 -1.41 -12.25 -16.24
C PRO A 22 -1.29 -11.22 -15.11
N PRO A 23 -0.24 -10.36 -15.12
CA PRO A 23 -0.04 -9.37 -14.07
C PRO A 23 -1.36 -8.64 -13.95
N ALA A 24 -2.00 -8.72 -12.77
CA ALA A 24 -3.37 -8.28 -12.54
C ALA A 24 -3.63 -7.07 -13.42
N ARG A 25 -4.30 -7.33 -14.55
CA ARG A 25 -4.56 -6.29 -15.54
C ARG A 25 -5.22 -5.19 -14.74
N GLU A 26 -4.74 -3.98 -14.99
CA GLU A 26 -5.17 -2.75 -14.37
C GLU A 26 -6.58 -2.85 -13.81
N LEU A 27 -6.78 -2.32 -12.60
CA LEU A 27 -8.09 -2.05 -12.00
C LEU A 27 -8.92 -1.03 -12.81
N ALA A 28 -8.83 -1.08 -14.14
CA ALA A 28 -9.70 -0.49 -15.13
C ALA A 28 -10.84 -1.48 -15.41
N GLY A 29 -11.73 -1.68 -14.45
CA GLY A 29 -12.85 -2.61 -14.65
C GLY A 29 -13.88 -2.70 -13.53
N GLY A 30 -13.75 -1.94 -12.44
CA GLY A 30 -14.80 -1.75 -11.45
C GLY A 30 -15.01 -0.26 -11.25
N SER A 31 -16.23 0.24 -11.43
CA SER A 31 -16.60 1.65 -11.30
C SER A 31 -16.08 2.25 -9.98
N GLY A 32 -15.22 3.25 -10.10
CA GLY A 32 -14.50 3.91 -9.01
C GLY A 32 -13.01 3.61 -9.07
N GLY A 33 -12.30 4.27 -9.98
CA GLY A 33 -10.84 4.19 -10.03
C GLY A 33 -10.18 4.75 -8.76
N PHE A 34 -8.87 4.57 -8.63
CA PHE A 34 -8.08 5.19 -7.56
C PHE A 34 -7.11 6.22 -8.12
N ARG A 35 -6.88 7.30 -7.37
CA ARG A 35 -5.85 8.30 -7.68
C ARG A 35 -4.93 8.51 -6.50
N LEU A 36 -3.65 8.73 -6.78
CA LEU A 36 -2.65 9.07 -5.76
C LEU A 36 -2.48 10.59 -5.70
N SER A 37 -2.48 11.15 -4.51
CA SER A 37 -2.28 12.59 -4.30
C SER A 37 -1.39 12.84 -3.08
N PRO A 38 -0.46 13.82 -3.13
CA PRO A 38 0.22 14.28 -1.94
C PRO A 38 -0.77 14.83 -0.91
N GLY A 39 -0.47 14.64 0.37
CA GLY A 39 -1.28 15.17 1.47
C GLY A 39 -0.44 15.44 2.71
N VAL A 40 -1.11 15.87 3.77
CA VAL A 40 -0.51 16.14 5.08
C VAL A 40 -1.28 15.37 6.14
N PHE A 41 -0.56 14.61 6.96
CA PHE A 41 -1.12 13.81 8.02
C PHE A 41 -1.91 14.69 9.01
N GLY A 42 -3.07 14.19 9.44
CA GLY A 42 -4.01 14.90 10.31
C GLY A 42 -5.19 14.01 10.69
N ASP A 43 -6.28 14.58 11.22
CA ASP A 43 -7.37 13.83 11.85
C ASP A 43 -8.01 12.77 10.95
N ARG A 44 -8.13 13.05 9.65
CA ARG A 44 -8.66 12.08 8.66
C ARG A 44 -7.78 10.83 8.56
N HIS A 45 -6.48 10.99 8.68
CA HIS A 45 -5.49 9.92 8.65
C HIS A 45 -5.51 9.13 9.95
N MET A 46 -5.63 9.80 11.10
CA MET A 46 -5.81 9.12 12.39
C MET A 46 -7.05 8.23 12.40
N ARG A 47 -8.19 8.75 11.92
CA ARG A 47 -9.43 7.96 11.79
C ARG A 47 -9.26 6.77 10.86
N LEU A 48 -8.54 6.95 9.75
CA LEU A 48 -8.25 5.85 8.82
C LEU A 48 -7.30 4.81 9.42
N ARG A 49 -6.23 5.22 10.10
CA ARG A 49 -5.29 4.35 10.83
C ARG A 49 -6.02 3.51 11.87
N ALA A 50 -6.89 4.12 12.66
CA ALA A 50 -7.68 3.43 13.69
C ALA A 50 -8.67 2.39 13.10
N ARG A 51 -9.09 2.56 11.83
CA ARG A 51 -9.89 1.54 11.12
C ARG A 51 -9.03 0.46 10.50
N ALA A 52 -7.83 0.81 10.03
CA ALA A 52 -6.91 -0.10 9.36
C ALA A 52 -6.29 -1.11 10.35
N TYR A 53 -6.05 -0.70 11.59
CA TYR A 53 -5.44 -1.52 12.63
C TYR A 53 -6.38 -1.68 13.83
N PRO A 54 -6.66 -2.91 14.30
CA PRO A 54 -7.40 -3.15 15.54
C PRO A 54 -6.56 -2.89 16.80
N TYR A 55 -5.33 -2.38 16.65
CA TYR A 55 -4.37 -2.08 17.70
C TYR A 55 -3.69 -0.73 17.41
N THR A 56 -2.85 -0.26 18.34
CA THR A 56 -2.05 0.97 18.12
C THR A 56 -0.72 0.60 17.45
N PRO A 57 -0.51 0.92 16.16
CA PRO A 57 0.75 0.60 15.49
C PRO A 57 1.88 1.50 15.98
N ALA A 58 3.09 0.95 16.06
CA ALA A 58 4.30 1.75 16.28
C ALA A 58 4.63 2.49 14.97
N CYS A 59 4.29 3.78 14.91
CA CYS A 59 4.48 4.61 13.72
C CYS A 59 5.05 5.98 14.13
N GLY A 60 5.91 6.55 13.28
CA GLY A 60 6.56 7.85 13.51
C GLY A 60 5.77 9.04 12.96
N SER A 61 4.76 8.77 12.13
CA SER A 61 3.90 9.77 11.52
C SER A 61 2.93 10.44 12.51
N ARG A 62 2.88 11.77 12.42
CA ARG A 62 2.13 12.68 13.31
C ARG A 62 1.53 13.83 12.50
N HIS A 63 0.67 14.67 13.11
CA HIS A 63 0.15 15.87 12.43
C HIS A 63 1.28 16.68 11.77
N GLY A 64 1.07 17.02 10.50
CA GLY A 64 2.07 17.73 9.70
C GLY A 64 3.05 16.85 8.92
N SER A 65 3.09 15.53 9.15
CA SER A 65 3.90 14.61 8.34
C SER A 65 3.43 14.59 6.87
N ASP A 66 4.39 14.54 5.94
CA ASP A 66 4.09 14.29 4.53
C ASP A 66 3.42 12.92 4.39
N VAL A 67 2.36 12.83 3.59
CA VAL A 67 1.74 11.54 3.22
C VAL A 67 1.52 11.49 1.72
N LEU A 68 1.51 10.27 1.19
CA LEU A 68 0.86 9.98 -0.09
C LEU A 68 -0.50 9.36 0.22
N GLU A 69 -1.56 9.99 -0.26
CA GLU A 69 -2.92 9.52 -0.11
C GLU A 69 -3.35 8.75 -1.36
N CYS A 70 -4.13 7.70 -1.16
CA CYS A 70 -4.91 7.05 -2.20
C CYS A 70 -6.38 7.44 -2.01
N ARG A 71 -6.97 8.03 -3.04
CA ARG A 71 -8.35 8.51 -3.05
C ARG A 71 -9.15 7.80 -4.12
N LEU A 72 -10.46 7.77 -3.94
CA LEU A 72 -11.37 7.45 -5.04
C LEU A 72 -11.21 8.49 -6.16
N ALA A 73 -11.26 8.07 -7.41
CA ALA A 73 -10.99 8.91 -8.57
C ALA A 73 -11.90 10.15 -8.61
N ASP A 74 -13.19 9.94 -8.35
CA ASP A 74 -14.24 10.96 -8.46
C ASP A 74 -14.68 11.52 -7.09
N SER A 75 -13.86 11.33 -6.05
CA SER A 75 -14.19 11.76 -4.68
C SER A 75 -12.96 12.24 -3.92
N GLU A 76 -13.19 13.01 -2.87
CA GLU A 76 -12.16 13.41 -1.91
C GLU A 76 -11.95 12.35 -0.81
N GLU A 77 -12.70 11.25 -0.84
CA GLU A 77 -12.56 10.16 0.13
C GLU A 77 -11.19 9.49 0.03
N ILE A 78 -10.46 9.49 1.15
CA ILE A 78 -9.19 8.80 1.31
C ILE A 78 -9.46 7.35 1.71
N VAL A 79 -8.99 6.42 0.89
CA VAL A 79 -9.15 4.97 1.07
C VAL A 79 -7.85 4.31 1.57
N GLY A 80 -6.74 5.02 1.51
CA GLY A 80 -5.47 4.59 2.06
C GLY A 80 -4.46 5.72 2.11
N PHE A 81 -3.42 5.60 2.92
CA PHE A 81 -2.29 6.50 2.89
C PHE A 81 -1.00 5.78 3.30
N MET A 82 0.13 6.40 2.99
CA MET A 82 1.44 6.01 3.51
C MET A 82 2.19 7.29 3.86
N ALA A 83 2.76 7.34 5.06
CA ALA A 83 3.51 8.50 5.51
C ALA A 83 4.97 8.45 5.01
N MET A 84 5.56 9.63 4.87
CA MET A 84 6.92 9.81 4.35
C MET A 84 7.68 10.79 5.24
N ARG A 85 8.95 10.47 5.50
CA ARG A 85 9.90 11.37 6.14
C ARG A 85 11.29 11.13 5.57
N ASP A 86 11.84 12.11 4.86
CA ASP A 86 13.14 12.01 4.18
C ASP A 86 13.24 10.82 3.21
N SER A 87 13.90 9.73 3.59
CA SER A 87 14.00 8.46 2.84
C SER A 87 13.23 7.32 3.50
N TYR A 88 12.54 7.60 4.60
CA TYR A 88 11.72 6.64 5.33
C TYR A 88 10.26 6.76 4.89
N ALA A 89 9.61 5.61 4.81
CA ALA A 89 8.19 5.51 4.61
C ALA A 89 7.62 4.58 5.69
N ASP A 90 6.56 5.02 6.37
CA ASP A 90 5.94 4.30 7.47
C ASP A 90 4.40 4.40 7.37
N ASP A 91 3.71 3.78 8.33
CA ASP A 91 2.26 3.91 8.53
C ASP A 91 1.42 3.69 7.26
N LEU A 92 1.58 2.52 6.65
CA LEU A 92 0.80 2.08 5.50
C LEU A 92 -0.61 1.64 5.92
N SER A 93 -1.54 2.58 5.94
CA SER A 93 -2.93 2.34 6.34
C SER A 93 -3.86 2.22 5.12
N VAL A 94 -4.70 1.18 5.08
CA VAL A 94 -5.73 0.99 4.04
C VAL A 94 -7.08 0.70 4.71
N ASP A 95 -8.12 1.41 4.27
CA ASP A 95 -9.49 1.17 4.74
C ASP A 95 -9.90 -0.28 4.44
N PRO A 96 -10.37 -1.05 5.44
CA PRO A 96 -10.75 -2.44 5.27
C PRO A 96 -11.70 -2.71 4.09
N ARG A 97 -12.58 -1.77 3.75
CA ARG A 97 -13.53 -1.89 2.63
C ARG A 97 -12.84 -1.97 1.26
N PHE A 98 -11.59 -1.51 1.17
CA PHE A 98 -10.82 -1.41 -0.07
C PHE A 98 -9.57 -2.31 -0.08
N GLN A 99 -9.41 -3.18 0.92
CA GLN A 99 -8.35 -4.19 0.92
C GLN A 99 -8.54 -5.20 -0.24
N GLY A 100 -7.44 -5.79 -0.70
CA GLY A 100 -7.44 -6.67 -1.88
C GLY A 100 -7.53 -5.96 -3.23
N ARG A 101 -7.69 -4.62 -3.25
CA ARG A 101 -7.83 -3.82 -4.48
C ARG A 101 -6.55 -3.10 -4.90
N GLY A 102 -5.38 -3.57 -4.46
CA GLY A 102 -4.08 -3.00 -4.88
C GLY A 102 -3.72 -1.62 -4.31
N VAL A 103 -4.53 -1.04 -3.40
CA VAL A 103 -4.27 0.27 -2.78
C VAL A 103 -2.88 0.35 -2.12
N ALA A 104 -2.55 -0.64 -1.29
CA ALA A 104 -1.25 -0.70 -0.61
C ALA A 104 -0.06 -0.73 -1.58
N LYS A 105 -0.17 -1.52 -2.66
CA LYS A 105 0.84 -1.59 -3.72
C LYS A 105 1.00 -0.25 -4.42
N ALA A 106 -0.11 0.40 -4.78
CA ALA A 106 -0.10 1.70 -5.44
C ALA A 106 0.59 2.76 -4.56
N LEU A 107 0.29 2.78 -3.26
CA LEU A 107 0.92 3.67 -2.29
C LEU A 107 2.42 3.42 -2.20
N ALA A 108 2.85 2.17 -1.96
CA ALA A 108 4.28 1.85 -1.84
C ALA A 108 5.07 2.21 -3.11
N CYS A 109 4.55 1.89 -4.30
CA CYS A 109 5.17 2.28 -5.57
C CYS A 109 5.15 3.80 -5.79
N GLY A 110 4.07 4.47 -5.38
CA GLY A 110 3.93 5.92 -5.49
C GLY A 110 4.95 6.67 -4.61
N VAL A 111 5.09 6.23 -3.36
CA VAL A 111 6.09 6.77 -2.42
C VAL A 111 7.50 6.54 -2.96
N ALA A 112 7.83 5.32 -3.40
CA ALA A 112 9.13 5.04 -3.99
C ALA A 112 9.45 5.95 -5.19
N ARG A 113 8.47 6.19 -6.07
CA ARG A 113 8.61 7.14 -7.20
C ARG A 113 8.81 8.57 -6.71
N GLN A 114 8.11 9.01 -5.67
CA GLN A 114 8.27 10.35 -5.10
C GLN A 114 9.65 10.54 -4.46
N LEU A 115 10.16 9.53 -3.76
CA LEU A 115 11.51 9.51 -3.19
C LEU A 115 12.59 9.55 -4.27
N LEU A 116 12.44 8.78 -5.35
CA LEU A 116 13.32 8.84 -6.52
C LEU A 116 13.37 10.24 -7.15
N ARG A 117 12.21 10.89 -7.30
CA ARG A 117 12.13 12.29 -7.79
C ARG A 117 12.80 13.29 -6.84
N ARG A 118 12.84 13.00 -5.54
CA ARG A 118 13.56 13.77 -4.51
C ARG A 118 15.06 13.41 -4.44
N GLY A 119 15.57 12.60 -5.37
CA GLY A 119 16.98 12.19 -5.44
C GLY A 119 17.37 11.10 -4.42
N ARG A 120 16.40 10.47 -3.75
CA ARG A 120 16.65 9.34 -2.84
C ARG A 120 16.66 8.05 -3.65
N ARG A 121 17.72 7.24 -3.48
CA ARG A 121 17.88 5.95 -4.19
C ARG A 121 17.31 4.75 -3.42
N PHE A 122 17.00 4.95 -2.15
CA PHE A 122 16.53 3.91 -1.23
C PHE A 122 15.31 4.41 -0.48
N MET A 123 14.40 3.48 -0.20
CA MET A 123 13.25 3.67 0.67
C MET A 123 13.40 2.69 1.83
N ALA A 124 13.53 3.22 3.05
CA ALA A 124 13.46 2.43 4.26
C ALA A 124 12.00 2.30 4.71
N LEU A 125 11.64 1.12 5.23
CA LEU A 125 10.32 0.84 5.78
C LEU A 125 10.47 0.63 7.29
N ASP A 126 9.68 1.35 8.07
CA ASP A 126 9.50 1.14 9.52
C ASP A 126 8.08 0.62 9.82
#